data_AF-A0A1S6YAG6-F1
#
_entry.id   AF-A0A1S6YAG6-F1
#
_cell.length_a   1.000
_cell.length_b   1.000
_cell.length_c   1.000
_cell.angle_alpha   90.00
_cell.angle_beta   90.00
_cell.angle_gamma   90.00
#
_symmetry.space_group_name_H-M   'P 1'
#
loop_
_entity.id
_entity.type
_entity.pdbx_description
1 polymer ?
#
loop_
_entity_poly.entity_id
_entity_poly.type
_entity_poly.pdbx_seq_one_letter_code
_entity_poly.pdbx_strand_id
1 'polypeptide(L)'
;MVIGELACGTPPDRSNTLTDLGDLRGAQQPTVSEVIAFLNTHKLYGLGCGLVDMTLLASALLSGTALWTLDKRLERLASRMAVSYQPPTH
;
A
#
# COMPACT_ATOMS: atom_id res chain seq x y z
N MET A 1 -5.70 4.94 -3.94
CA MET A 1 -5.50 5.64 -2.65
C MET A 1 -4.20 6.44 -2.58
N VAL A 2 -3.03 5.90 -2.92
CA VAL A 2 -1.73 6.64 -2.83
C VAL A 2 -1.72 8.00 -3.52
N ILE A 3 -2.14 8.08 -4.78
CA ILE A 3 -2.20 9.36 -5.53
C ILE A 3 -3.11 10.38 -4.83
N GLY A 4 -4.21 9.92 -4.24
CA GLY A 4 -5.13 10.78 -3.47
C GLY A 4 -4.48 11.34 -2.20
N GLU A 5 -3.79 10.50 -1.43
CA GLU A 5 -3.01 10.94 -0.26
C GLU A 5 -1.95 11.97 -0.63
N LEU A 6 -1.22 11.75 -1.73
CA LEU A 6 -0.23 12.70 -2.24
C LEU A 6 -0.89 14.01 -2.71
N ALA A 7 -2.06 13.94 -3.34
CA ALA A 7 -2.79 15.12 -3.83
C ALA A 7 -3.33 16.01 -2.71
N CYS A 8 -3.59 15.44 -1.52
CA CYS A 8 -3.92 16.18 -0.30
C CYS A 8 -2.71 16.93 0.30
N GLY A 9 -1.49 16.51 -0.03
CA GLY A 9 -0.25 17.18 0.36
C GLY A 9 0.24 18.22 -0.64
N THR A 10 1.48 18.67 -0.43
CA THR A 10 2.18 19.63 -1.30
C THR A 10 3.50 19.04 -1.82
N PRO A 11 3.44 17.98 -2.66
CA PRO A 11 4.65 17.43 -3.27
C PRO A 11 5.33 18.48 -4.17
N PRO A 12 6.67 18.43 -4.33
CA PRO A 12 7.38 19.26 -5.29
C PRO A 12 6.82 19.08 -6.71
N ASP A 13 6.76 20.16 -7.48
CA ASP A 13 6.17 20.19 -8.83
C ASP A 13 4.84 19.42 -8.89
N ARG A 14 3.91 19.79 -8.00
CA ARG A 14 2.70 19.03 -7.68
C ARG A 14 1.93 18.56 -8.91
N SER A 15 1.81 19.41 -9.94
CA SER A 15 1.05 19.06 -11.14
C SER A 15 1.74 17.93 -11.90
N ASN A 16 3.02 18.10 -12.25
CA ASN A 16 3.76 17.11 -13.03
C ASN A 16 3.93 15.81 -12.23
N THR A 17 4.26 15.90 -10.93
CA THR A 17 4.39 14.73 -10.06
C THR A 17 3.11 13.89 -10.02
N LEU A 18 1.93 14.50 -9.89
CA LEU A 18 0.68 13.75 -9.85
C LEU A 18 0.29 13.18 -11.21
N THR A 19 0.59 13.88 -12.31
CA THR A 19 0.39 13.38 -13.67
C THR A 19 1.28 12.17 -13.94
N ASP A 20 2.58 12.30 -13.71
CA ASP A 20 3.56 11.23 -13.96
C ASP A 20 3.22 9.97 -13.15
N LEU A 21 2.82 10.11 -11.88
CA LEU A 21 2.38 8.99 -11.05
C LEU A 21 1.03 8.39 -11.50
N GLY A 22 0.15 9.20 -12.08
CA GLY A 22 -1.13 8.77 -12.63
C GLY A 22 -0.99 7.91 -13.89
N ASP A 23 0.08 8.12 -14.66
CA ASP A 23 0.36 7.39 -15.90
C ASP A 23 1.07 6.03 -15.65
N LEU A 24 1.54 5.78 -14.43
CA LEU A 24 2.13 4.49 -14.06
C LEU A 24 1.11 3.36 -14.10
N ARG A 25 1.61 2.14 -14.34
CA ARG A 25 0.79 0.93 -14.21
C ARG A 25 0.31 0.78 -12.77
N GLY A 26 -0.99 0.95 -12.56
CA GLY A 26 -1.62 0.75 -11.25
C GLY A 26 -1.64 -0.72 -10.81
N ALA A 27 -1.54 -0.93 -9.50
CA ALA A 27 -1.89 -2.19 -8.85
C ALA A 27 -3.41 -2.36 -8.78
N GLN A 28 -3.88 -3.62 -8.71
CA GLN A 28 -5.29 -3.91 -8.50
C GLN A 28 -5.74 -3.34 -7.15
N GLN A 29 -6.81 -2.52 -7.17
CA GLN A 29 -7.34 -1.89 -5.96
C GLN A 29 -8.51 -2.71 -5.42
N PRO A 30 -8.42 -3.25 -4.20
CA PRO A 30 -9.56 -3.88 -3.56
C PRO A 30 -10.60 -2.84 -3.16
N THR A 31 -11.86 -3.24 -3.20
CA THR A 31 -12.96 -2.52 -2.59
C THR A 31 -12.82 -2.50 -1.06
N VAL A 32 -13.47 -1.54 -0.41
CA VAL A 32 -13.48 -1.47 1.07
C VAL A 32 -14.02 -2.77 1.69
N SER A 33 -15.04 -3.38 1.08
CA SER A 33 -15.60 -4.66 1.53
C SER A 33 -14.58 -5.81 1.44
N GLU A 34 -13.80 -5.87 0.36
CA GLU A 34 -12.72 -6.86 0.22
C GLU A 34 -11.61 -6.63 1.25
N VAL A 35 -11.27 -5.37 1.55
CA VAL A 35 -10.29 -5.04 2.60
C VAL A 35 -10.80 -5.49 3.98
N ILE A 36 -12.08 -5.26 4.30
CA ILE A 36 -12.68 -5.71 5.56
C ILE A 36 -12.68 -7.24 5.64
N ALA A 37 -13.05 -7.93 4.55
CA ALA A 37 -13.02 -9.39 4.48
C ALA A 37 -11.59 -9.93 4.69
N PHE A 38 -10.60 -9.33 4.02
CA PHE A 38 -9.18 -9.64 4.18
C PHE A 38 -8.71 -9.46 5.63
N LEU A 39 -9.06 -8.34 6.25
CA LEU A 39 -8.77 -8.04 7.67
C LEU A 39 -9.29 -9.14 8.60
N ASN A 40 -10.53 -9.58 8.39
CA ASN A 40 -11.18 -10.59 9.22
C ASN A 40 -10.58 -11.98 9.00
N THR A 41 -10.40 -12.38 7.74
CA THR A 41 -9.84 -13.69 7.36
C THR A 41 -8.43 -13.88 7.92
N HIS A 42 -7.59 -12.85 7.86
CA HIS A 42 -6.20 -12.91 8.33
C HIS A 42 -5.99 -12.41 9.76
N LYS A 43 -7.07 -11.97 10.43
CA LYS A 43 -7.07 -11.42 11.80
C LYS A 43 -6.04 -10.31 11.98
N LEU A 44 -6.09 -9.30 11.10
CA LEU A 44 -5.10 -8.21 11.03
C LEU A 44 -5.46 -6.97 11.88
N TYR A 45 -6.43 -7.09 12.79
CA TYR A 45 -6.88 -6.01 13.66
C TYR A 45 -5.95 -5.82 14.87
N GLY A 46 -5.87 -4.58 15.38
CA GLY A 46 -5.06 -4.24 16.57
C GLY A 46 -3.55 -4.18 16.34
N LEU A 47 -3.09 -4.19 15.08
CA LEU A 47 -1.66 -4.22 14.72
C LEU A 47 -1.05 -2.83 14.49
N GLY A 48 -1.84 -1.77 14.69
CA GLY A 48 -1.39 -0.38 14.55
C GLY A 48 -1.24 0.11 13.11
N CYS A 49 -1.92 -0.55 12.17
CA CYS A 49 -2.05 -0.19 10.75
C CYS A 49 -3.51 0.21 10.45
N GLY A 50 -3.69 1.24 9.63
CA GLY A 50 -5.00 1.78 9.25
C GLY A 50 -5.59 1.13 7.99
N LEU A 51 -6.75 1.66 7.56
CA LEU A 51 -7.41 1.19 6.34
C LEU A 51 -6.51 1.31 5.10
N VAL A 52 -5.80 2.43 4.96
CA VAL A 52 -4.86 2.68 3.84
C VAL A 52 -3.80 1.59 3.76
N ASP A 53 -3.19 1.25 4.90
CA ASP A 53 -2.16 0.21 4.99
C ASP A 53 -2.71 -1.16 4.58
N MET A 54 -3.93 -1.50 5.02
CA MET A 54 -4.59 -2.75 4.65
C MET A 54 -4.95 -2.80 3.17
N THR A 55 -5.39 -1.68 2.61
CA THR A 55 -5.62 -1.56 1.16
C THR A 55 -4.33 -1.78 0.39
N LEU A 56 -3.20 -1.19 0.80
CA LEU A 56 -1.90 -1.38 0.16
C LEU A 56 -1.45 -2.84 0.23
N LEU A 57 -1.52 -3.47 1.41
CA LEU A 57 -1.14 -4.86 1.60
C LEU A 57 -1.99 -5.82 0.76
N ALA A 58 -3.31 -5.62 0.75
CA ALA A 58 -4.23 -6.40 -0.08
C ALA A 58 -4.00 -6.17 -1.58
N SER A 59 -3.71 -4.93 -2.00
CA SER A 59 -3.40 -4.61 -3.40
C SER A 59 -2.14 -5.32 -3.88
N ALA A 60 -1.11 -5.37 -3.03
CA ALA A 60 0.15 -6.07 -3.33
C ALA A 60 -0.08 -7.57 -3.54
N LEU A 61 -0.88 -8.21 -2.67
CA LEU A 61 -1.25 -9.63 -2.79
C LEU A 61 -2.07 -9.91 -4.06
N LEU A 62 -3.10 -9.10 -4.33
CA LEU A 62 -3.94 -9.26 -5.51
C LEU A 62 -3.17 -9.07 -6.82
N SER A 63 -2.17 -8.19 -6.82
CA SER A 63 -1.37 -7.87 -8.00
C SER A 63 -0.14 -8.77 -8.17
N GLY A 64 0.18 -9.63 -7.19
CA GLY A 64 1.40 -10.43 -7.19
C GLY A 64 2.68 -9.58 -7.16
N THR A 65 2.63 -8.41 -6.52
CA THR A 65 3.74 -7.45 -6.45
C THR A 65 4.26 -7.32 -5.03
N ALA A 66 5.53 -6.96 -4.88
CA ALA A 66 6.08 -6.64 -3.58
C ALA A 66 5.73 -5.21 -3.14
N LEU A 67 5.53 -5.02 -1.84
CA LEU A 67 5.27 -3.78 -1.16
C LEU A 67 6.54 -3.28 -0.50
N TRP A 68 6.97 -2.09 -0.89
CA TRP A 68 8.04 -1.35 -0.22
C TRP A 68 7.43 -0.30 0.70
N THR A 69 7.90 -0.24 1.94
CA THR A 69 7.45 0.75 2.92
C THR A 69 8.55 1.04 3.94
N LEU A 70 8.58 2.27 4.44
CA LEU A 70 9.42 2.67 5.58
C LEU A 70 8.68 2.49 6.93
N ASP A 71 7.38 2.20 6.90
CA ASP A 71 6.61 1.91 8.11
C ASP A 71 6.91 0.48 8.59
N LYS A 72 7.58 0.37 9.75
CA LYS A 72 7.98 -0.92 10.35
C LYS A 72 6.80 -1.81 10.76
N ARG A 73 5.61 -1.27 10.95
CA ARG A 73 4.41 -2.07 11.26
C ARG A 73 3.89 -2.69 9.98
N LEU A 74 3.73 -1.89 8.92
CA LEU A 74 3.28 -2.39 7.62
C LEU A 74 4.30 -3.34 6.99
N GLU A 75 5.59 -3.04 7.11
CA GLU A 75 6.67 -3.91 6.64
C GLU A 75 6.61 -5.30 7.29
N ARG A 76 6.41 -5.38 8.61
CA ARG A 76 6.24 -6.68 9.31
C ARG A 76 5.04 -7.47 8.79
N LEU A 77 3.93 -6.79 8.44
CA LEU A 77 2.77 -7.46 7.85
C LEU A 77 3.05 -7.93 6.41
N ALA A 78 3.69 -7.10 5.60
CA ALA A 78 4.11 -7.46 4.25
C ALA A 78 5.06 -8.67 4.28
N SER A 79 5.99 -8.72 5.23
CA SER A 79 6.91 -9.85 5.42
C SER A 79 6.18 -11.11 5.85
N ARG A 80 5.21 -11.02 6.78
CA ARG A 80 4.35 -12.15 7.18
C ARG A 80 3.56 -12.73 6.01
N MET A 81 3.25 -11.91 5.01
CA MET A 81 2.48 -12.30 3.83
C MET A 81 3.36 -12.52 2.58
N ALA A 82 4.68 -12.60 2.74
CA ALA A 82 5.65 -12.86 1.68
C ALA A 82 5.60 -11.85 0.50
N VAL A 83 5.20 -10.61 0.78
CA VAL A 83 5.14 -9.51 -0.20
C VAL A 83 6.00 -8.32 0.22
N SER A 84 6.92 -8.46 1.18
CA SER A 84 7.83 -7.37 1.55
C SER A 84 8.96 -7.20 0.52
N TYR A 85 9.21 -5.97 0.09
CA TYR A 85 10.41 -5.61 -0.66
C TYR A 85 11.43 -4.93 0.25
N GLN A 86 12.67 -5.45 0.24
CA GLN A 86 13.80 -4.83 0.91
C GLN A 86 14.72 -4.23 -0.17
N PRO A 87 14.89 -2.89 -0.21
CA PRO A 87 15.82 -2.28 -1.14
C PRO A 87 17.25 -2.69 -0.79
N PRO A 88 18.16 -2.77 -1.77
CA PRO A 88 19.58 -2.99 -1.50
C PRO A 88 20.11 -1.91 -0.55
N THR A 89 20.85 -2.30 0.48
CA THR A 89 21.63 -1.34 1.29
C THR A 89 22.77 -0.80 0.44
N HIS A 90 22.75 0.51 0.19
CA HIS A 90 23.84 1.25 -0.47
C HIS A 90 25.01 1.50 0.47
#